data_AF-A0A7K1JS65-F1
#
_entry.id   AF-A0A7K1JS65-F1
#
_cell.length_a   1.000
_cell.length_b   1.000
_cell.length_c   1.000
_cell.angle_alpha   90.00
_cell.angle_beta   90.00
_cell.angle_gamma   90.00
#
_symmetry.space_group_name_H-M   'P 1'
#
loop_
_entity.id
_entity.type
_entity.pdbx_description
1 polymer ?
#
loop_
_entity_poly.entity_id
_entity_poly.type
_entity_poly.pdbx_seq_one_letter_code
_entity_poly.pdbx_strand_id
1 'polypeptide(L)'
;MSNVAVPEHETATDDFSLQSTPIQPDSKSETGSFTATTPRVRPSLPDQVRAIVGQPTKYVISQTDSALKTLGRYVDMAAQSFALLATDLIRLRHPWRDTVAQSWFILTVTVVPALLVSIPFGVIVAVQAGSIIQQVGASSISGAAGGLGVIQQGAPIVAALLLGGAAGSAVATDLGARSIREEVDAMRVMGVNPVQRLVTPRLAAILIVSPVLCVFIIFVGIFAGYFMNVGFQNGTPGSYLSSFAAFANVGDVLLAVLKTWLFGVVVILVACQRGLEARGGARGVADAVNATVVIGVVTVMVLNAVITQVVSMFMPSKVG
;
A
#
# COMPACT_ATOMS: atom_id res chain seq x y z
N MET A 1 -34.09 -53.48 28.54
CA MET A 1 -33.04 -52.48 28.23
C MET A 1 -33.76 -51.13 28.09
N SER A 2 -34.04 -50.46 29.22
CA SER A 2 -33.17 -49.46 29.87
C SER A 2 -33.16 -48.16 29.05
N ASN A 3 -34.08 -47.23 29.24
CA ASN A 3 -34.26 -46.31 30.37
C ASN A 3 -33.10 -45.31 30.54
N VAL A 4 -33.40 -44.05 30.22
CA VAL A 4 -33.09 -42.78 30.90
C VAL A 4 -31.89 -42.76 31.86
N ALA A 5 -30.94 -41.86 31.62
CA ALA A 5 -30.31 -41.01 32.65
C ALA A 5 -29.44 -39.89 32.02
N VAL A 6 -29.69 -38.65 32.44
CA VAL A 6 -28.75 -37.51 32.43
C VAL A 6 -27.88 -37.61 33.69
N PRO A 7 -26.57 -37.29 33.64
CA PRO A 7 -26.00 -36.20 34.47
C PRO A 7 -24.98 -35.35 33.69
N GLU A 8 -24.97 -34.02 33.81
CA GLU A 8 -24.28 -33.15 34.79
C GLU A 8 -22.76 -32.97 34.61
N HIS A 9 -22.39 -31.69 34.54
CA HIS A 9 -21.13 -31.02 34.88
C HIS A 9 -19.87 -31.87 35.17
N GLU A 10 -18.82 -31.66 34.37
CA GLU A 10 -17.44 -31.90 34.82
C GLU A 10 -16.52 -30.75 34.40
N THR A 11 -16.16 -29.95 35.39
CA THR A 11 -15.00 -29.08 35.47
C THR A 11 -13.74 -29.95 35.57
N ALA A 12 -12.85 -29.89 34.58
CA ALA A 12 -11.45 -30.30 34.73
C ALA A 12 -10.64 -29.02 35.02
N THR A 13 -10.29 -28.69 36.27
CA THR A 13 -9.12 -29.16 37.03
C THR A 13 -7.83 -29.18 36.20
N ASP A 14 -7.22 -28.00 36.10
CA ASP A 14 -5.79 -27.84 35.84
C ASP A 14 -5.01 -28.38 37.04
N ASP A 15 -4.40 -29.55 36.85
CA ASP A 15 -3.43 -30.15 37.75
C ASP A 15 -2.05 -29.96 37.10
N PHE A 16 -1.36 -28.88 37.48
CA PHE A 16 0.06 -28.68 37.17
C PHE A 16 0.86 -28.53 38.47
N SER A 17 1.19 -29.69 39.02
CA SER A 17 2.51 -30.06 39.55
C SER A 17 3.34 -28.94 40.19
N LEU A 18 3.25 -28.93 41.51
CA LEU A 18 4.27 -28.49 42.46
C LEU A 18 5.68 -29.00 42.08
N GLN A 19 6.62 -28.09 41.85
CA GLN A 19 8.05 -28.35 42.01
C GLN A 19 8.57 -27.53 43.19
N SER A 20 8.78 -28.23 44.29
CA SER A 20 9.41 -27.78 45.52
C SER A 20 10.86 -27.34 45.30
N THR A 21 11.24 -26.20 45.89
CA THR A 21 12.65 -25.85 46.13
C THR A 21 12.87 -25.77 47.65
N PRO A 22 13.95 -26.31 48.22
CA PRO A 22 14.06 -26.49 49.67
C PRO A 22 14.42 -25.19 50.37
N ILE A 23 13.73 -24.90 51.48
CA ILE A 23 14.11 -23.86 52.44
C ILE A 23 15.15 -24.46 53.39
N GLN A 24 16.38 -23.97 53.34
CA GLN A 24 17.41 -24.24 54.33
C GLN A 24 17.32 -23.19 55.45
N PRO A 25 17.32 -23.59 56.74
CA PRO A 25 17.30 -22.64 57.85
C PRO A 25 18.75 -22.30 58.21
N ASP A 26 19.09 -21.02 58.33
CA ASP A 26 20.30 -20.69 59.10
C ASP A 26 20.18 -19.43 59.94
N SER A 27 20.46 -19.69 61.23
CA SER A 27 20.85 -18.85 62.35
C SER A 27 20.24 -17.45 62.55
N LYS A 28 19.47 -17.35 63.65
CA LYS A 28 19.33 -16.14 64.44
C LYS A 28 20.70 -15.73 65.01
N SER A 29 21.06 -14.46 64.93
CA SER A 29 21.16 -13.58 66.11
C SER A 29 21.84 -12.27 65.74
N GLU A 30 21.02 -11.22 65.75
CA GLU A 30 21.41 -9.83 65.72
C GLU A 30 22.35 -9.54 66.89
N THR A 31 23.58 -9.14 66.60
CA THR A 31 24.36 -8.29 67.51
C THR A 31 24.21 -6.86 67.01
N GLY A 32 23.70 -6.00 67.89
CA GLY A 32 23.19 -4.68 67.54
C GLY A 32 24.16 -3.82 66.73
N SER A 33 23.66 -3.27 65.64
CA SER A 33 24.09 -1.96 65.18
C SER A 33 22.85 -1.09 64.99
N PHE A 34 22.74 -0.07 65.83
CA PHE A 34 21.82 1.05 65.63
C PHE A 34 22.22 1.74 64.32
N THR A 35 21.67 1.27 63.20
CA THR A 35 21.82 1.95 61.91
C THR A 35 20.69 2.97 61.85
N ALA A 36 21.06 4.24 62.01
CA ALA A 36 20.18 5.39 61.96
C ALA A 36 19.20 5.27 60.78
N THR A 37 17.91 5.32 61.08
CA THR A 37 16.86 5.43 60.07
C THR A 37 17.09 6.76 59.34
N THR A 38 17.70 6.72 58.15
CA THR A 38 17.73 7.88 57.26
C THR A 38 16.28 8.32 57.05
N PRO A 39 15.95 9.60 57.29
CA PRO A 39 14.58 10.07 57.12
C PRO A 39 14.19 9.81 55.66
N ARG A 40 13.06 9.14 55.42
CA ARG A 40 12.49 9.06 54.07
C ARG A 40 12.17 10.48 53.65
N VAL A 41 13.07 11.07 52.86
CA VAL A 41 12.84 12.34 52.19
C VAL A 41 11.60 12.11 51.32
N ARG A 42 10.47 12.70 51.72
CA ARG A 42 9.30 12.76 50.84
C ARG A 42 9.78 13.50 49.58
N PRO A 43 9.61 12.95 48.37
CA PRO A 43 9.98 13.67 47.17
C PRO A 43 9.30 15.03 47.21
N SER A 44 10.07 16.07 46.98
CA SER A 44 9.55 17.43 46.99
C SER A 44 8.50 17.54 45.87
N LEU A 45 7.41 18.29 46.11
CA LEU A 45 6.35 18.53 45.12
C LEU A 45 6.85 18.81 43.68
N PRO A 46 7.97 19.52 43.43
CA PRO A 46 8.50 19.70 42.08
C PRO A 46 9.09 18.44 41.40
N ASP A 47 9.59 17.45 42.16
CA ASP A 47 10.19 16.23 41.59
C ASP A 47 9.13 15.22 41.11
N GLN A 48 7.99 15.14 41.80
CA GLN A 48 6.84 14.34 41.34
C GLN A 48 6.18 14.96 40.09
N VAL A 49 6.07 16.29 40.02
CA VAL A 49 5.51 16.99 38.85
C VAL A 49 6.41 16.78 37.61
N ARG A 50 7.74 16.80 37.76
CA ARG A 50 8.68 16.51 36.66
C ARG A 50 8.62 15.05 36.18
N ALA A 51 8.35 14.09 37.07
CA ALA A 51 8.21 12.70 36.69
C ALA A 51 6.90 12.42 35.92
N ILE A 52 5.79 13.05 36.33
CA ILE A 52 4.46 12.89 35.70
C ILE A 52 4.40 13.64 34.36
N VAL A 53 5.04 14.81 34.24
CA VAL A 53 5.05 15.61 33.00
C VAL A 53 6.16 15.18 32.04
N GLY A 54 7.32 14.72 32.54
CA GLY A 54 8.46 14.38 31.69
C GLY A 54 8.37 13.05 30.93
N GLN A 55 7.62 12.07 31.46
CA GLN A 55 7.44 10.77 30.80
C GLN A 55 6.56 10.81 29.55
N PRO A 56 5.37 11.46 29.53
CA PRO A 56 4.58 11.56 28.31
C PRO A 56 5.28 12.40 27.24
N THR A 57 5.97 13.49 27.61
CA THR A 57 6.69 14.35 26.66
C THR A 57 7.87 13.64 26.01
N LYS A 58 8.65 12.85 26.74
CA LYS A 58 9.75 12.06 26.15
C LYS A 58 9.24 10.91 25.27
N TYR A 59 8.09 10.31 25.60
CA TYR A 59 7.45 9.30 24.75
C TYR A 59 6.99 9.89 23.41
N VAL A 60 6.29 11.04 23.43
CA VAL A 60 5.84 11.74 22.21
C VAL A 60 7.01 12.24 21.35
N ILE A 61 8.08 12.79 21.96
CA ILE A 61 9.26 13.28 21.24
C ILE A 61 10.05 12.11 20.62
N SER A 62 10.28 11.02 21.35
CA SER A 62 11.00 9.84 20.81
C SER A 62 10.22 9.08 19.73
N GLN A 63 8.88 9.12 19.80
CA GLN A 63 8.01 8.58 18.76
C GLN A 63 8.02 9.45 17.49
N THR A 64 8.13 10.78 17.66
CA THR A 64 8.27 11.73 16.54
C THR A 64 9.63 11.58 15.85
N ASP A 65 10.72 11.42 16.61
CA ASP A 65 12.06 11.16 16.05
C ASP A 65 12.13 9.84 15.27
N SER A 66 11.44 8.80 15.75
CA SER A 66 11.42 7.49 15.07
C SER A 66 10.61 7.54 13.77
N ALA A 67 9.51 8.31 13.74
CA ALA A 67 8.74 8.56 12.53
C ALA A 67 9.54 9.38 11.50
N LEU A 68 10.27 10.41 11.94
CA LEU A 68 11.15 11.23 11.11
C LEU A 68 12.30 10.42 10.50
N LYS A 69 12.94 9.54 11.27
CA LYS A 69 14.01 8.66 10.75
C LYS A 69 13.47 7.65 9.73
N THR A 70 12.26 7.14 9.94
CA THR A 70 11.61 6.21 9.01
C THR A 70 11.28 6.93 7.70
N LEU A 71 10.66 8.11 7.77
CA LEU A 71 10.39 8.95 6.60
C LEU A 71 11.66 9.39 5.88
N GLY A 72 12.71 9.74 6.63
CA GLY A 72 14.02 10.08 6.08
C GLY A 72 14.59 8.96 5.22
N ARG A 73 14.49 7.70 5.66
CA ARG A 73 14.89 6.53 4.85
C ARG A 73 14.05 6.35 3.59
N TYR A 74 12.74 6.58 3.64
CA TYR A 74 11.88 6.55 2.44
C TYR A 74 12.30 7.59 1.42
N VAL A 75 12.53 8.82 1.88
CA VAL A 75 12.95 9.94 1.03
C VAL A 75 14.35 9.71 0.46
N ASP A 76 15.29 9.24 1.27
CA ASP A 76 16.65 8.93 0.82
C ASP A 76 16.64 7.80 -0.21
N MET A 77 15.89 6.73 0.04
CA MET A 77 15.83 5.61 -0.89
C MET A 77 15.11 6.01 -2.20
N ALA A 78 14.06 6.82 -2.11
CA ALA A 78 13.39 7.40 -3.26
C ALA A 78 14.34 8.28 -4.09
N ALA A 79 15.03 9.23 -3.45
CA ALA A 79 15.96 10.15 -4.08
C ALA A 79 17.14 9.41 -4.72
N GLN A 80 17.74 8.45 -4.01
CA GLN A 80 18.83 7.63 -4.54
C GLN A 80 18.37 6.77 -5.71
N SER A 81 17.20 6.12 -5.62
CA SER A 81 16.68 5.29 -6.72
C SER A 81 16.38 6.13 -7.95
N PHE A 82 15.82 7.33 -7.78
CA PHE A 82 15.58 8.25 -8.89
C PHE A 82 16.87 8.79 -9.50
N ALA A 83 17.83 9.20 -8.66
CA ALA A 83 19.12 9.70 -9.12
C ALA A 83 19.93 8.62 -9.84
N LEU A 84 19.92 7.39 -9.34
CA LEU A 84 20.58 6.24 -9.96
C LEU A 84 19.90 5.87 -11.27
N LEU A 85 18.56 5.82 -11.32
CA LEU A 85 17.84 5.57 -12.57
C LEU A 85 18.13 6.66 -13.61
N ALA A 86 18.05 7.94 -13.21
CA ALA A 86 18.37 9.05 -14.11
C ALA A 86 19.82 8.97 -14.61
N THR A 87 20.77 8.65 -13.73
CA THR A 87 22.18 8.51 -14.09
C THR A 87 22.42 7.31 -15.02
N ASP A 88 21.79 6.15 -14.75
CA ASP A 88 21.92 4.94 -15.55
C ASP A 88 21.24 5.07 -16.93
N LEU A 89 20.16 5.83 -17.00
CA LEU A 89 19.49 6.20 -18.26
C LEU A 89 20.34 7.15 -19.09
N ILE A 90 20.93 8.18 -18.46
CA ILE A 90 21.83 9.15 -19.12
C ILE A 90 23.13 8.48 -19.58
N ARG A 91 23.65 7.49 -18.83
CA ARG A 91 24.89 6.77 -19.19
C ARG A 91 24.69 5.64 -20.21
N LEU A 92 23.47 5.44 -20.72
CA LEU A 92 23.09 4.38 -21.68
C LEU A 92 23.51 2.95 -21.34
N ARG A 93 23.95 2.69 -20.09
CA ARG A 93 24.43 1.38 -19.63
C ARG A 93 23.34 0.58 -18.92
N HIS A 94 22.09 0.94 -19.16
CA HIS A 94 20.94 0.37 -18.48
C HIS A 94 20.77 -1.11 -18.91
N PRO A 95 20.66 -2.06 -17.96
CA PRO A 95 20.34 -3.45 -18.29
C PRO A 95 18.89 -3.58 -18.81
N TRP A 96 18.71 -3.30 -20.10
CA TRP A 96 17.40 -3.37 -20.78
C TRP A 96 16.79 -4.76 -20.72
N ARG A 97 17.61 -5.81 -20.72
CA ARG A 97 17.14 -7.20 -20.62
C ARG A 97 16.40 -7.46 -19.30
N ASP A 98 16.97 -7.00 -18.18
CA ASP A 98 16.38 -7.16 -16.85
C ASP A 98 15.11 -6.32 -16.71
N THR A 99 15.11 -5.12 -17.29
CA THR A 99 13.94 -4.22 -17.27
C THR A 99 12.76 -4.81 -18.05
N VAL A 100 13.01 -5.40 -19.23
CA VAL A 100 11.97 -6.06 -20.04
C VAL A 100 11.43 -7.30 -19.33
N ALA A 101 12.32 -8.14 -18.77
CA ALA A 101 11.89 -9.31 -18.00
C ALA A 101 11.03 -8.91 -16.79
N GLN A 102 11.43 -7.86 -16.08
CA GLN A 102 10.68 -7.34 -14.93
C GLN A 102 9.35 -6.71 -15.33
N SER A 103 9.31 -6.02 -16.48
CA SER A 103 8.08 -5.46 -17.04
C SER A 103 7.09 -6.57 -17.38
N TRP A 104 7.56 -7.63 -18.02
CA TRP A 104 6.75 -8.80 -18.33
C TRP A 104 6.19 -9.45 -17.06
N PHE A 105 7.03 -9.66 -16.04
CA PHE A 105 6.60 -10.21 -14.77
C PHE A 105 5.49 -9.38 -14.10
N ILE A 106 5.69 -8.06 -13.98
CA ILE A 106 4.70 -7.16 -13.37
C ILE A 106 3.39 -7.15 -14.17
N LEU A 107 3.49 -7.15 -15.50
CA LEU A 107 2.34 -7.13 -16.40
C LEU A 107 1.53 -8.43 -16.29
N THR A 108 2.18 -9.60 -16.28
CA THR A 108 1.48 -10.90 -16.12
C THR A 108 0.73 -10.99 -14.79
N VAL A 109 1.31 -10.49 -13.69
CA VAL A 109 0.68 -10.53 -12.36
C VAL A 109 -0.51 -9.55 -12.26
N THR A 110 -0.53 -8.47 -13.05
CA THR A 110 -1.54 -7.41 -12.94
C THR A 110 -2.66 -7.48 -13.98
N VAL A 111 -2.42 -7.99 -15.19
CA VAL A 111 -3.39 -7.95 -16.30
C VAL A 111 -4.66 -8.73 -16.02
N VAL A 112 -4.56 -9.94 -15.45
CA VAL A 112 -5.74 -10.77 -15.17
C VAL A 112 -6.62 -10.11 -14.09
N PRO A 113 -6.09 -9.72 -12.91
CA PRO A 113 -6.85 -8.93 -11.95
C PRO A 113 -7.41 -7.62 -12.52
N ALA A 114 -6.64 -6.93 -13.38
CA ALA A 114 -7.10 -5.71 -14.03
C ALA A 114 -8.34 -5.92 -14.88
N LEU A 115 -8.35 -6.96 -15.71
CA LEU A 115 -9.51 -7.31 -16.52
C LEU A 115 -10.71 -7.66 -15.64
N LEU A 116 -10.51 -8.50 -14.61
CA LEU A 116 -11.58 -8.96 -13.74
C LEU A 116 -12.21 -7.84 -12.89
N VAL A 117 -11.43 -6.85 -12.46
CA VAL A 117 -11.94 -5.72 -11.68
C VAL A 117 -12.52 -4.62 -12.59
N SER A 118 -11.93 -4.40 -13.77
CA SER A 118 -12.34 -3.32 -14.66
C SER A 118 -13.73 -3.54 -15.28
N ILE A 119 -14.13 -4.78 -15.56
CA ILE A 119 -15.44 -5.10 -16.13
C ILE A 119 -16.58 -4.69 -15.17
N PRO A 120 -16.68 -5.23 -13.94
CA PRO A 120 -17.75 -4.87 -13.02
C PRO A 120 -17.68 -3.39 -12.62
N PHE A 121 -16.48 -2.82 -12.51
CA PHE A 121 -16.33 -1.40 -12.24
C PHE A 121 -16.94 -0.54 -13.36
N GLY A 122 -16.62 -0.83 -14.62
CA GLY A 122 -17.18 -0.14 -15.79
C GLY A 122 -18.70 -0.27 -15.88
N VAL A 123 -19.23 -1.46 -15.58
CA VAL A 123 -20.68 -1.72 -15.49
C VAL A 123 -21.33 -0.85 -14.43
N ILE A 124 -20.80 -0.85 -13.21
CA ILE A 124 -21.35 -0.08 -12.08
C ILE A 124 -21.39 1.41 -12.40
N VAL A 125 -20.28 1.96 -12.91
CA VAL A 125 -20.22 3.39 -13.26
C VAL A 125 -21.20 3.73 -14.38
N ALA A 126 -21.30 2.90 -15.42
CA ALA A 126 -22.23 3.14 -16.53
C ALA A 126 -23.70 3.06 -16.09
N VAL A 127 -24.05 2.13 -15.19
CA VAL A 127 -25.41 2.02 -14.65
C VAL A 127 -25.73 3.19 -13.72
N GLN A 128 -24.81 3.57 -12.84
CA GLN A 128 -25.03 4.66 -11.89
C GLN A 128 -25.13 6.01 -12.61
N ALA A 129 -24.20 6.30 -13.52
CA ALA A 129 -24.24 7.53 -14.32
C ALA A 129 -25.48 7.56 -15.23
N GLY A 130 -25.81 6.44 -15.87
CA GLY A 130 -26.98 6.34 -16.73
C GLY A 130 -28.29 6.55 -15.98
N SER A 131 -28.45 5.96 -14.80
CA SER A 131 -29.65 6.12 -13.97
C SER A 131 -29.87 7.58 -13.55
N ILE A 132 -28.81 8.29 -13.16
CA ILE A 132 -28.89 9.71 -12.79
C ILE A 132 -29.29 10.56 -14.00
N ILE A 133 -28.67 10.32 -15.17
CA ILE A 133 -28.93 11.06 -16.40
C ILE A 133 -30.37 10.82 -16.91
N GLN A 134 -30.86 9.59 -16.81
CA GLN A 134 -32.24 9.23 -17.21
C GLN A 134 -33.29 9.95 -16.36
N GLN A 135 -33.04 10.17 -15.06
CA GLN A 135 -33.96 10.91 -14.18
C GLN A 135 -34.14 12.37 -14.60
N VAL A 136 -33.13 12.96 -15.24
CA VAL A 136 -33.18 14.34 -15.76
C VAL A 136 -33.61 14.38 -17.24
N GLY A 137 -33.95 13.23 -17.83
CA GLY A 137 -34.40 13.12 -19.23
C GLY A 137 -33.31 13.26 -20.29
N ALA A 138 -32.03 13.34 -19.90
CA ALA A 138 -30.91 13.64 -20.79
C ALA A 138 -30.20 12.37 -21.30
N SER A 139 -30.95 11.32 -21.67
CA SER A 139 -30.41 9.98 -22.01
C SER A 139 -29.32 9.99 -23.08
N SER A 140 -29.32 10.98 -23.97
CA SER A 140 -28.29 11.16 -24.98
C SER A 140 -26.89 11.35 -24.41
N ILE A 141 -26.71 11.95 -23.22
CA ILE A 141 -25.38 12.27 -22.62
C ILE A 141 -24.87 11.15 -21.69
N SER A 142 -25.67 10.10 -21.48
CA SER A 142 -25.36 8.99 -20.55
C SER A 142 -23.98 8.35 -20.79
N GLY A 143 -23.58 8.20 -22.07
CA GLY A 143 -22.28 7.63 -22.44
C GLY A 143 -21.07 8.51 -22.06
N ALA A 144 -21.22 9.83 -22.18
CA ALA A 144 -20.19 10.77 -21.76
C ALA A 144 -20.00 10.74 -20.24
N ALA A 145 -21.10 10.78 -19.48
CA ALA A 145 -21.07 10.79 -18.02
C ALA A 145 -20.41 9.51 -17.46
N GLY A 146 -20.80 8.33 -17.97
CA GLY A 146 -20.19 7.07 -17.57
C GLY A 146 -18.72 6.97 -17.97
N GLY A 147 -18.39 7.31 -19.22
CA GLY A 147 -17.02 7.23 -19.74
C GLY A 147 -16.04 8.17 -19.02
N LEU A 148 -16.44 9.42 -18.79
CA LEU A 148 -15.62 10.39 -18.05
C LEU A 148 -15.38 9.95 -16.60
N GLY A 149 -16.40 9.40 -15.93
CA GLY A 149 -16.26 8.86 -14.58
C GLY A 149 -15.23 7.72 -14.50
N VAL A 150 -15.25 6.83 -15.50
CA VAL A 150 -14.24 5.77 -15.62
C VAL A 150 -12.85 6.34 -15.89
N ILE A 151 -12.70 7.30 -16.81
CA ILE A 151 -11.39 7.86 -17.17
C ILE A 151 -10.78 8.65 -16.00
N GLN A 152 -11.52 9.59 -15.42
CA GLN A 152 -10.96 10.59 -14.51
C GLN A 152 -10.69 10.04 -13.09
N GLN A 153 -11.52 9.10 -12.63
CA GLN A 153 -11.48 8.60 -11.25
C GLN A 153 -11.34 7.08 -11.21
N GLY A 154 -12.17 6.38 -11.98
CA GLY A 154 -12.24 4.93 -11.93
C GLY A 154 -10.92 4.22 -12.25
N ALA A 155 -10.37 4.49 -13.42
CA ALA A 155 -9.16 3.85 -13.89
C ALA A 155 -7.94 4.16 -13.00
N PRO A 156 -7.67 5.41 -12.57
CA PRO A 156 -6.59 5.69 -11.64
C PRO A 156 -6.72 4.97 -10.29
N ILE A 157 -7.94 4.86 -9.74
CA ILE A 157 -8.18 4.16 -8.47
C ILE A 157 -7.94 2.65 -8.62
N VAL A 158 -8.52 2.04 -9.66
CA VAL A 158 -8.33 0.59 -9.93
C VAL A 158 -6.86 0.29 -10.19
N ALA A 159 -6.18 1.11 -11.01
CA ALA A 159 -4.77 0.94 -11.28
C ALA A 159 -3.92 1.08 -10.01
N ALA A 160 -4.21 2.07 -9.15
CA ALA A 160 -3.52 2.25 -7.87
C ALA A 160 -3.64 1.01 -6.97
N LEU A 161 -4.85 0.45 -6.85
CA LEU A 161 -5.11 -0.75 -6.04
C LEU A 161 -4.37 -1.98 -6.59
N LEU A 162 -4.32 -2.15 -7.90
CA LEU A 162 -3.65 -3.28 -8.53
C LEU A 162 -2.13 -3.16 -8.50
N LEU A 163 -1.61 -1.96 -8.71
CA LEU A 163 -0.19 -1.69 -8.56
C LEU A 163 0.23 -1.92 -7.10
N GLY A 164 -0.50 -1.36 -6.12
CA GLY A 164 -0.21 -1.54 -4.69
C GLY A 164 -0.38 -2.98 -4.21
N GLY A 165 -1.48 -3.62 -4.60
CA GLY A 165 -1.86 -4.97 -4.20
C GLY A 165 -1.06 -6.03 -4.93
N ALA A 166 -1.26 -6.20 -6.24
CA ALA A 166 -0.70 -7.31 -6.99
C ALA A 166 0.78 -7.11 -7.34
N ALA A 167 1.13 -5.99 -7.99
CA ALA A 167 2.52 -5.72 -8.37
C ALA A 167 3.42 -5.48 -7.16
N GLY A 168 2.96 -4.67 -6.20
CA GLY A 168 3.67 -4.32 -4.98
C GLY A 168 3.97 -5.56 -4.13
N SER A 169 2.97 -6.42 -3.90
CA SER A 169 3.17 -7.67 -3.16
C SER A 169 4.14 -8.62 -3.86
N ALA A 170 4.04 -8.76 -5.19
CA ALA A 170 4.94 -9.62 -5.94
C ALA A 170 6.40 -9.14 -5.86
N VAL A 171 6.61 -7.82 -5.94
CA VAL A 171 7.94 -7.21 -5.81
C VAL A 171 8.48 -7.33 -4.38
N ALA A 172 7.65 -7.04 -3.38
CA ALA A 172 8.04 -7.16 -1.97
C ALA A 172 8.35 -8.61 -1.59
N THR A 173 7.61 -9.57 -2.13
CA THR A 173 7.86 -11.01 -1.90
C THR A 173 9.18 -11.44 -2.50
N ASP A 174 9.47 -11.08 -3.75
CA ASP A 174 10.72 -11.47 -4.40
C ASP A 174 11.94 -10.85 -3.70
N LEU A 175 11.87 -9.56 -3.33
CA LEU A 175 12.95 -8.90 -2.58
C LEU A 175 13.07 -9.45 -1.16
N GLY A 176 11.96 -9.67 -0.48
CA GLY A 176 11.94 -10.25 0.86
C GLY A 176 12.53 -11.65 0.89
N ALA A 177 12.21 -12.48 -0.11
CA ALA A 177 12.78 -13.81 -0.26
C ALA A 177 14.30 -13.80 -0.48
N ARG A 178 14.85 -12.79 -1.17
CA ARG A 178 16.30 -12.60 -1.33
C ARG A 178 16.95 -12.06 -0.05
N SER A 179 16.24 -11.19 0.67
CA SER A 179 16.69 -10.65 1.97
C SER A 179 16.86 -11.77 3.00
N ILE A 180 15.85 -12.63 3.18
CA ILE A 180 15.92 -13.74 4.15
C ILE A 180 16.90 -14.85 3.75
N ARG A 181 17.33 -14.89 2.49
CA ARG A 181 18.36 -15.80 1.98
C ARG A 181 19.78 -15.20 2.05
N GLU A 182 19.93 -14.04 2.69
CA GLU A 182 21.21 -13.32 2.84
C GLU A 182 21.87 -12.92 1.50
N GLU A 183 21.14 -12.99 0.38
CA GLU A 183 21.66 -12.61 -0.94
C GLU A 183 21.92 -11.09 -1.03
N VAL A 184 21.08 -10.29 -0.37
CA VAL A 184 21.22 -8.83 -0.33
C VAL A 184 22.47 -8.42 0.44
N ASP A 185 22.77 -9.10 1.53
CA ASP A 185 23.93 -8.83 2.36
C ASP A 185 25.22 -9.37 1.70
N ALA A 186 25.15 -10.52 1.03
CA ALA A 186 26.24 -11.00 0.19
C ALA A 186 26.66 -9.99 -0.90
N MET A 187 25.69 -9.33 -1.56
CA MET A 187 26.00 -8.26 -2.53
C MET A 187 26.74 -7.08 -1.89
N ARG A 188 26.34 -6.67 -0.68
CA ARG A 188 27.01 -5.59 0.05
C ARG A 188 28.46 -5.95 0.38
N VAL A 189 28.73 -7.19 0.79
CA VAL A 189 30.09 -7.69 1.05
C VAL A 189 30.94 -7.74 -0.22
N MET A 190 30.34 -8.07 -1.37
CA MET A 190 31.00 -8.03 -2.67
C MET A 190 31.21 -6.60 -3.22
N GLY A 191 30.85 -5.55 -2.47
CA GLY A 191 30.97 -4.16 -2.89
C GLY A 191 29.95 -3.73 -3.95
N VAL A 192 28.88 -4.51 -4.16
CA VAL A 192 27.81 -4.20 -5.12
C VAL A 192 26.67 -3.50 -4.40
N ASN A 193 26.23 -2.34 -4.90
CA ASN A 193 25.10 -1.63 -4.33
C ASN A 193 23.77 -2.37 -4.65
N PRO A 194 23.04 -2.87 -3.63
CA PRO A 194 21.81 -3.63 -3.83
C PRO A 194 20.66 -2.77 -4.39
N VAL A 195 20.63 -1.47 -4.05
CA VAL A 195 19.61 -0.53 -4.55
C VAL A 195 19.76 -0.39 -6.05
N GLN A 196 20.98 -0.13 -6.53
CA GLN A 196 21.23 0.01 -7.97
C GLN A 196 20.91 -1.27 -8.75
N ARG A 197 21.24 -2.44 -8.20
CA ARG A 197 21.09 -3.71 -8.93
C ARG A 197 19.68 -4.30 -8.87
N LEU A 198 18.94 -4.08 -7.78
CA LEU A 198 17.62 -4.69 -7.58
C LEU A 198 16.45 -3.71 -7.75
N VAL A 199 16.61 -2.44 -7.38
CA VAL A 199 15.52 -1.46 -7.36
C VAL A 199 15.41 -0.73 -8.70
N THR A 200 16.53 -0.31 -9.28
CA THR A 200 16.55 0.41 -10.57
C THR A 200 15.82 -0.31 -11.72
N PRO A 201 16.05 -1.61 -12.02
CA PRO A 201 15.32 -2.27 -13.12
C PRO A 201 13.81 -2.40 -12.85
N ARG A 202 13.40 -2.47 -11.58
CA ARG A 202 11.97 -2.52 -11.19
C ARG A 202 11.30 -1.16 -11.32
N LEU A 203 12.01 -0.11 -10.92
CA LEU A 203 11.56 1.26 -11.10
C LEU A 203 11.41 1.58 -12.59
N ALA A 204 12.38 1.20 -13.43
CA ALA A 204 12.26 1.35 -14.88
C ALA A 204 11.08 0.55 -15.47
N ALA A 205 10.85 -0.67 -14.99
CA ALA A 205 9.71 -1.49 -15.41
C ALA A 205 8.37 -0.86 -15.04
N ILE A 206 8.20 -0.33 -13.82
CA ILE A 206 6.92 0.25 -13.40
C ILE A 206 6.60 1.53 -14.18
N LEU A 207 7.61 2.31 -14.58
CA LEU A 207 7.42 3.52 -15.39
C LEU A 207 6.78 3.23 -16.75
N ILE A 208 7.04 2.05 -17.31
CA ILE A 208 6.48 1.60 -18.59
C ILE A 208 5.15 0.87 -18.37
N VAL A 209 5.06 0.00 -17.36
CA VAL A 209 3.88 -0.83 -17.14
C VAL A 209 2.70 -0.02 -16.60
N SER A 210 2.93 0.95 -15.70
CA SER A 210 1.84 1.75 -15.10
C SER A 210 0.96 2.51 -16.12
N PRO A 211 1.49 3.25 -17.12
CA PRO A 211 0.65 3.91 -18.10
C PRO A 211 -0.07 2.91 -19.01
N VAL A 212 0.60 1.82 -19.41
CA VAL A 212 0.00 0.77 -20.24
C VAL A 212 -1.17 0.11 -19.50
N LEU A 213 -1.00 -0.20 -18.22
CA LEU A 213 -2.04 -0.77 -17.38
C LEU A 213 -3.24 0.19 -17.22
N CYS A 214 -2.98 1.49 -17.07
CA CYS A 214 -4.03 2.52 -17.01
C CYS A 214 -4.90 2.53 -18.28
N VAL A 215 -4.26 2.60 -19.45
CA VAL A 215 -4.95 2.61 -20.74
C VAL A 215 -5.75 1.32 -20.95
N PHE A 216 -5.20 0.18 -20.54
CA PHE A 216 -5.89 -1.10 -20.58
C PHE A 216 -7.16 -1.10 -19.72
N ILE A 217 -7.09 -0.59 -18.48
CA ILE A 217 -8.25 -0.47 -17.58
C ILE A 217 -9.30 0.49 -18.17
N ILE A 218 -8.88 1.64 -18.72
CA ILE A 218 -9.80 2.58 -19.38
C ILE A 218 -10.54 1.89 -20.54
N PHE A 219 -9.80 1.18 -21.39
CA PHE A 219 -10.36 0.49 -22.54
C PHE A 219 -11.40 -0.56 -22.13
N VAL A 220 -11.04 -1.45 -21.19
CA VAL A 220 -11.93 -2.51 -20.71
C VAL A 220 -13.15 -1.92 -19.97
N GLY A 221 -12.95 -0.88 -19.16
CA GLY A 221 -14.02 -0.21 -18.42
C GLY A 221 -15.06 0.46 -19.32
N ILE A 222 -14.61 1.20 -20.35
CA ILE A 222 -15.52 1.82 -21.33
C ILE A 222 -16.23 0.76 -22.15
N PHE A 223 -15.51 -0.29 -22.57
CA PHE A 223 -16.11 -1.38 -23.34
C PHE A 223 -17.21 -2.11 -22.56
N ALA A 224 -16.97 -2.41 -21.28
CA ALA A 224 -17.97 -2.99 -20.40
C ALA A 224 -19.19 -2.05 -20.20
N GLY A 225 -18.93 -0.75 -20.02
CA GLY A 225 -19.99 0.26 -19.90
C GLY A 225 -20.85 0.39 -21.16
N TYR A 226 -20.24 0.33 -22.34
CA TYR A 226 -20.93 0.31 -23.63
C TYR A 226 -21.84 -0.91 -23.78
N PHE A 227 -21.34 -2.11 -23.48
CA PHE A 227 -22.14 -3.35 -23.52
C PHE A 227 -23.35 -3.28 -22.60
N MET A 228 -23.18 -2.71 -21.40
CA MET A 228 -24.29 -2.55 -20.46
C MET A 228 -25.32 -1.53 -20.91
N ASN A 229 -24.90 -0.41 -21.49
CA ASN A 229 -25.80 0.63 -21.94
C ASN A 229 -26.67 0.16 -23.12
N VAL A 230 -26.06 -0.49 -24.10
CA VAL A 230 -26.75 -1.02 -25.29
C VAL A 230 -27.61 -2.24 -24.95
N GLY A 231 -27.09 -3.16 -24.12
CA GLY A 231 -27.76 -4.42 -23.83
C GLY A 231 -28.93 -4.31 -22.84
N PHE A 232 -28.77 -3.50 -21.78
CA PHE A 232 -29.72 -3.48 -20.65
C PHE A 232 -30.46 -2.16 -20.46
N GLN A 233 -29.87 -1.02 -20.86
CA GLN A 233 -30.47 0.31 -20.65
C GLN A 233 -31.23 0.84 -21.88
N ASN A 234 -31.43 0.00 -22.92
CA ASN A 234 -32.08 0.36 -24.19
C ASN A 234 -31.49 1.61 -24.85
N GLY A 235 -30.21 1.91 -24.62
CA GLY A 235 -29.52 3.04 -25.22
C GLY A 235 -29.18 2.76 -26.69
N THR A 236 -29.33 3.76 -27.55
CA THR A 236 -28.89 3.63 -28.94
C THR A 236 -27.35 3.63 -29.00
N PRO A 237 -26.71 2.63 -29.64
CA PRO A 237 -25.25 2.55 -29.77
C PRO A 237 -24.61 3.82 -30.31
N GLY A 238 -25.25 4.43 -31.31
CA GLY A 238 -24.80 5.67 -31.93
C GLY A 238 -24.82 6.87 -30.97
N SER A 239 -25.80 6.94 -30.07
CA SER A 239 -25.88 8.02 -29.08
C SER A 239 -24.81 7.89 -28.01
N TYR A 240 -24.48 6.66 -27.60
CA TYR A 240 -23.42 6.43 -26.61
C TYR A 240 -22.06 6.87 -27.17
N LEU A 241 -21.73 6.41 -28.38
CA LEU A 241 -20.42 6.65 -28.98
C LEU A 241 -20.25 8.12 -29.41
N SER A 242 -21.30 8.76 -29.92
CA SER A 242 -21.27 10.18 -30.29
C SER A 242 -21.11 11.07 -29.06
N SER A 243 -21.83 10.81 -27.98
CA SER A 243 -21.68 11.57 -26.74
C SER A 243 -20.34 11.32 -26.08
N PHE A 244 -19.87 10.07 -26.05
CA PHE A 244 -18.53 9.78 -25.57
C PHE A 244 -17.46 10.53 -26.39
N ALA A 245 -17.53 10.51 -27.73
CA ALA A 245 -16.57 11.21 -28.58
C ALA A 245 -16.66 12.74 -28.48
N ALA A 246 -17.85 13.30 -28.23
CA ALA A 246 -18.04 14.74 -28.09
C ALA A 246 -17.47 15.30 -26.77
N PHE A 247 -17.48 14.50 -25.70
CA PHE A 247 -17.07 14.94 -24.37
C PHE A 247 -15.73 14.35 -23.90
N ALA A 248 -15.26 13.25 -24.48
CA ALA A 248 -13.97 12.65 -24.13
C ALA A 248 -12.82 13.50 -24.67
N ASN A 249 -12.14 14.22 -23.78
CA ASN A 249 -10.93 14.93 -24.14
C ASN A 249 -9.70 14.05 -23.96
N VAL A 250 -8.73 14.21 -24.88
CA VAL A 250 -7.40 13.58 -24.77
C VAL A 250 -6.70 14.01 -23.47
N GLY A 251 -6.98 15.23 -22.99
CA GLY A 251 -6.48 15.75 -21.72
C GLY A 251 -6.89 14.92 -20.50
N ASP A 252 -8.13 14.41 -20.46
CA ASP A 252 -8.61 13.61 -19.33
C ASP A 252 -7.86 12.27 -19.24
N VAL A 253 -7.64 11.63 -20.39
CA VAL A 253 -6.87 10.40 -20.49
C VAL A 253 -5.42 10.64 -20.11
N LEU A 254 -4.81 11.72 -20.60
CA LEU A 254 -3.42 12.05 -20.28
C LEU A 254 -3.23 12.33 -18.79
N LEU A 255 -4.17 13.03 -18.14
CA LEU A 255 -4.16 13.26 -16.70
C LEU A 255 -4.32 11.96 -15.91
N ALA A 256 -5.21 11.05 -16.33
CA ALA A 256 -5.37 9.75 -15.71
C ALA A 256 -4.10 8.88 -15.82
N VAL A 257 -3.45 8.91 -16.98
CA VAL A 257 -2.18 8.23 -17.24
C VAL A 257 -1.07 8.82 -16.37
N LEU A 258 -0.94 10.15 -16.31
CA LEU A 258 0.05 10.84 -15.48
C LEU A 258 -0.12 10.52 -13.99
N LYS A 259 -1.36 10.56 -13.47
CA LYS A 259 -1.68 10.15 -12.10
C LYS A 259 -1.21 8.72 -11.83
N THR A 260 -1.61 7.79 -12.69
CA THR A 260 -1.28 6.36 -12.54
C THR A 260 0.22 6.10 -12.63
N TRP A 261 0.92 6.84 -13.48
CA TRP A 261 2.37 6.78 -13.59
C TRP A 261 3.07 7.19 -12.28
N LEU A 262 2.64 8.29 -11.67
CA LEU A 262 3.12 8.72 -10.35
C LEU A 262 2.79 7.69 -9.26
N PHE A 263 1.61 7.08 -9.31
CA PHE A 263 1.20 6.05 -8.36
C PHE A 263 2.08 4.81 -8.43
N GLY A 264 2.42 4.36 -9.65
CA GLY A 264 3.33 3.24 -9.86
C GLY A 264 4.71 3.48 -9.25
N VAL A 265 5.25 4.69 -9.42
CA VAL A 265 6.52 5.10 -8.81
C VAL A 265 6.47 5.02 -7.29
N VAL A 266 5.45 5.60 -6.67
CA VAL A 266 5.32 5.59 -5.20
C VAL A 266 5.21 4.16 -4.67
N VAL A 267 4.36 3.34 -5.30
CA VAL A 267 4.14 1.96 -4.90
C VAL A 267 5.41 1.12 -5.00
N ILE A 268 6.14 1.22 -6.13
CA ILE A 268 7.34 0.39 -6.31
C ILE A 268 8.41 0.73 -5.27
N LEU A 269 8.55 2.02 -4.92
CA LEU A 269 9.52 2.46 -3.92
C LEU A 269 9.16 1.91 -2.54
N VAL A 270 7.88 1.97 -2.16
CA VAL A 270 7.39 1.39 -0.90
C VAL A 270 7.63 -0.13 -0.88
N ALA A 271 7.32 -0.83 -1.97
CA ALA A 271 7.51 -2.27 -2.09
C ALA A 271 8.98 -2.68 -2.01
N CYS A 272 9.86 -1.95 -2.70
CA CYS A 272 11.29 -2.21 -2.66
C CYS A 272 11.87 -1.99 -1.27
N GLN A 273 11.46 -0.92 -0.58
CA GLN A 273 11.96 -0.64 0.75
C GLN A 273 11.55 -1.71 1.74
N ARG A 274 10.25 -2.04 1.79
CA ARG A 274 9.74 -3.06 2.71
C ARG A 274 10.30 -4.45 2.39
N GLY A 275 10.45 -4.79 1.12
CA GLY A 275 11.07 -6.04 0.69
C GLY A 275 12.54 -6.17 1.10
N LEU A 276 13.34 -5.11 0.96
CA LEU A 276 14.75 -5.10 1.37
C LEU A 276 14.96 -5.10 2.91
N GLU A 277 13.94 -4.71 3.66
CA GLU A 277 13.96 -4.67 5.12
C GLU A 277 13.40 -5.95 5.78
N ALA A 278 12.89 -6.90 4.97
CA ALA A 278 12.30 -8.13 5.48
C ALA A 278 13.34 -8.99 6.23
N ARG A 279 12.99 -9.40 7.45
CA ARG A 279 13.83 -10.19 8.37
C ARG A 279 12.99 -11.22 9.12
N GLY A 280 13.59 -12.30 9.61
CA GLY A 280 12.90 -13.30 10.44
C GLY A 280 12.19 -14.39 9.64
N GLY A 281 12.77 -14.81 8.50
CA GLY A 281 12.29 -15.93 7.69
C GLY A 281 10.97 -15.64 6.97
N ALA A 282 10.21 -16.70 6.67
CA ALA A 282 9.01 -16.61 5.82
C ALA A 282 7.91 -15.69 6.39
N ARG A 283 7.76 -15.62 7.73
CA ARG A 283 6.81 -14.70 8.37
C ARG A 283 7.16 -13.23 8.12
N GLY A 284 8.44 -12.89 8.21
CA GLY A 284 8.91 -11.54 7.92
C GLY A 284 8.66 -11.08 6.49
N VAL A 285 8.66 -12.00 5.52
CA VAL A 285 8.30 -11.69 4.13
C VAL A 285 6.82 -11.36 4.02
N ALA A 286 5.95 -12.13 4.66
CA ALA A 286 4.51 -11.85 4.69
C ALA A 286 4.20 -10.50 5.36
N ASP A 287 4.87 -10.17 6.46
CA ASP A 287 4.72 -8.89 7.14
C ASP A 287 5.16 -7.71 6.26
N ALA A 288 6.27 -7.86 5.54
CA ALA A 288 6.74 -6.87 4.58
C ALA A 288 5.75 -6.66 3.42
N VAL A 289 5.14 -7.74 2.92
CA VAL A 289 4.13 -7.70 1.87
C VAL A 289 2.88 -6.96 2.35
N ASN A 290 2.34 -7.33 3.53
CA ASN A 290 1.16 -6.68 4.10
C ASN A 290 1.41 -5.19 4.34
N ALA A 291 2.57 -4.84 4.90
CA ALA A 291 2.97 -3.44 5.09
C ALA A 291 3.10 -2.69 3.77
N THR A 292 3.62 -3.33 2.71
CA THR A 292 3.71 -2.75 1.36
C THR A 292 2.34 -2.39 0.82
N VAL A 293 1.38 -3.30 0.90
CA VAL A 293 0.03 -3.09 0.37
C VAL A 293 -0.65 -1.94 1.11
N VAL A 294 -0.63 -1.98 2.45
CA VAL A 294 -1.31 -0.96 3.26
C VAL A 294 -0.67 0.41 3.06
N ILE A 295 0.65 0.52 3.20
CA ILE A 295 1.34 1.81 3.08
C ILE A 295 1.27 2.33 1.65
N GLY A 296 1.48 1.47 0.66
CA GLY A 296 1.47 1.84 -0.76
C GLY A 296 0.10 2.33 -1.20
N VAL A 297 -0.96 1.55 -0.94
CA VAL A 297 -2.34 1.90 -1.35
C VAL A 297 -2.82 3.15 -0.63
N VAL A 298 -2.62 3.26 0.69
CA VAL A 298 -3.07 4.43 1.45
C VAL A 298 -2.34 5.70 0.98
N THR A 299 -1.02 5.63 0.79
CA THR A 299 -0.22 6.76 0.30
C THR A 299 -0.69 7.22 -1.07
N VAL A 300 -0.92 6.27 -1.99
CA VAL A 300 -1.42 6.60 -3.32
C VAL A 300 -2.84 7.13 -3.30
N MET A 301 -3.73 6.64 -2.44
CA MET A 301 -5.09 7.18 -2.32
C MET A 301 -5.08 8.63 -1.84
N VAL A 302 -4.25 8.95 -0.84
CA VAL A 302 -4.06 10.33 -0.39
C VAL A 302 -3.49 11.18 -1.53
N LEU A 303 -2.48 10.67 -2.24
CA LEU A 303 -1.89 11.36 -3.39
C LEU A 303 -2.92 11.59 -4.51
N ASN A 304 -3.80 10.63 -4.78
CA ASN A 304 -4.89 10.77 -5.74
C ASN A 304 -5.85 11.90 -5.37
N ALA A 305 -6.24 11.97 -4.10
CA ALA A 305 -7.10 13.04 -3.60
C ALA A 305 -6.42 14.41 -3.77
N VAL A 306 -5.15 14.52 -3.38
CA VAL A 306 -4.36 15.77 -3.51
C VAL A 306 -4.23 16.19 -4.98
N ILE A 307 -3.80 15.29 -5.86
CA ILE A 307 -3.64 15.62 -7.29
C ILE A 307 -4.99 16.00 -7.90
N THR A 308 -6.06 15.27 -7.58
CA THR A 308 -7.40 15.59 -8.09
C THR A 308 -7.85 16.98 -7.63
N GLN A 309 -7.63 17.33 -6.36
CA GLN A 309 -7.96 18.64 -5.82
C GLN A 309 -7.16 19.76 -6.48
N VAL A 310 -5.84 19.57 -6.66
CA VAL A 310 -4.97 20.55 -7.31
C VAL A 310 -5.37 20.74 -8.77
N VAL A 311 -5.59 19.66 -9.52
CA VAL A 311 -6.02 19.73 -10.92
C VAL A 311 -7.37 20.45 -11.04
N SER A 312 -8.33 20.14 -10.16
CA SER A 312 -9.63 20.81 -10.14
C SER A 312 -9.54 22.30 -9.81
N MET A 313 -8.50 22.73 -9.08
CA MET A 313 -8.28 24.14 -8.74
C MET A 313 -7.61 24.92 -9.90
N PHE A 314 -6.66 24.31 -10.62
CA PHE A 314 -5.92 24.98 -11.69
C PHE A 314 -6.57 24.87 -13.07
N MET A 315 -7.30 23.78 -13.34
CA MET A 315 -8.08 23.59 -14.56
C MET A 315 -9.57 23.60 -14.19
N PRO A 316 -10.25 24.76 -14.21
CA PRO A 316 -11.69 24.77 -14.14
C PRO A 316 -12.20 24.00 -15.37
N SER A 317 -12.74 22.81 -15.14
CA SER A 317 -13.39 21.98 -16.15
C SER A 317 -14.36 22.86 -16.90
N LYS A 318 -14.13 23.08 -18.20
CA LYS A 318 -15.15 23.68 -19.06
C LYS A 318 -16.28 22.66 -19.14
N VAL A 319 -17.25 22.80 -18.24
CA VAL A 319 -18.58 22.22 -18.39
C VAL A 319 -19.19 22.97 -19.57
N GLY A 320 -18.96 22.43 -20.76
CA GLY A 320 -19.64 22.85 -21.98
C GLY A 320 -21.05 22.33 -22.01
#